data_AF-A0A2V7CQF9-F1
#
_entry.id   AF-A0A2V7CQF9-F1
#
_cell.length_a   1.000
_cell.length_b   1.000
_cell.length_c   1.000
_cell.angle_alpha   90.00
_cell.angle_beta   90.00
_cell.angle_gamma   90.00
#
_symmetry.space_group_name_H-M   'P 1'
#
loop_
_entity.id
_entity.type
_entity.pdbx_description
1 polymer ?
#
loop_
_entity_poly.entity_id
_entity_poly.type
_entity_poly.pdbx_seq_one_letter_code
_entity_poly.pdbx_strand_id
1 'polypeptide(L)'
;MDRQRGEAPFRSLLSVQAWRALDINVRAIEIYITERREEEKSNATINRELELLRRALRLAHDRQLLPSIPKVRVLSENNTRQGFFERPDLEAVVAALPDYLRDFTRFAYLAGC
;
A
#
# COMPACT_ATOMS: atom_id res chain seq x y z
N MET A 1 1.21 21.06 -22.36
CA MET A 1 0.16 21.04 -21.33
C MET A 1 -0.38 19.63 -21.24
N ASP A 2 0.30 18.78 -20.46
CA ASP A 2 -0.13 17.39 -20.31
C ASP A 2 -0.52 17.16 -18.85
N ARG A 3 -1.80 16.88 -18.64
CA ARG A 3 -2.36 16.64 -17.31
C ARG A 3 -2.04 15.21 -16.95
N GLN A 4 -1.00 15.00 -16.14
CA GLN A 4 -0.81 13.73 -15.43
C GLN A 4 -1.99 13.54 -14.47
N ARG A 5 -3.02 12.86 -14.97
CA ARG A 5 -4.16 12.39 -14.19
C ARG A 5 -3.62 11.20 -13.38
N GLY A 6 -3.57 11.36 -12.05
CA GLY A 6 -3.21 10.27 -11.14
C GLY A 6 -4.08 9.05 -11.43
N GLU A 7 -3.47 8.04 -12.04
CA GLU A 7 -4.15 6.78 -12.31
C GLU A 7 -4.24 5.99 -11.02
N ALA A 8 -5.46 5.60 -10.69
CA ALA A 8 -5.82 4.84 -9.50
C ALA A 8 -4.92 3.60 -9.31
N PRO A 9 -4.64 3.21 -8.05
CA PRO A 9 -3.75 2.09 -7.70
C PRO A 9 -4.28 0.70 -8.09
N PHE A 10 -5.35 0.62 -8.88
CA PHE A 10 -6.10 -0.61 -9.15
C PHE A 10 -5.65 -1.36 -10.42
N ARG A 11 -4.78 -0.76 -11.25
CA ARG A 11 -4.31 -1.39 -12.50
C ARG A 11 -3.33 -2.56 -12.28
N SER A 12 -2.62 -2.64 -11.17
CA SER A 12 -1.67 -3.74 -10.90
C SER A 12 -2.34 -5.07 -10.53
N LEU A 13 -3.61 -5.05 -10.12
CA LEU A 13 -4.41 -6.26 -9.90
C LEU A 13 -4.89 -6.89 -11.23
N LEU A 14 -4.72 -6.21 -12.36
CA LEU A 14 -5.08 -6.73 -13.68
C LEU A 14 -4.12 -7.83 -14.18
N SER A 15 -2.90 -7.97 -13.64
CA SER A 15 -2.08 -9.15 -13.96
C SER A 15 -2.67 -10.43 -13.34
N VAL A 16 -3.29 -10.31 -12.17
CA VAL A 16 -4.04 -11.40 -11.52
C VAL A 16 -5.37 -11.68 -12.21
N GLN A 17 -5.95 -10.73 -12.96
CA GLN A 17 -7.19 -10.96 -13.73
C GLN A 17 -7.04 -12.03 -14.82
N ALA A 18 -5.82 -12.40 -15.20
CA ALA A 18 -5.57 -13.49 -16.14
C ALA A 18 -5.50 -14.87 -15.48
N TRP A 19 -5.40 -14.95 -14.14
CA TRP A 19 -5.24 -16.23 -13.45
C TRP A 19 -6.59 -16.78 -13.00
N ARG A 20 -6.83 -18.07 -13.27
CA ARG A 20 -7.95 -18.76 -12.64
C ARG A 20 -7.64 -18.87 -11.16
N ALA A 21 -8.66 -18.73 -10.31
CA ALA A 21 -8.47 -18.82 -8.85
C ALA A 21 -7.81 -20.12 -8.39
N LEU A 22 -7.99 -21.21 -9.15
CA LEU A 22 -7.35 -22.52 -8.90
C LEU A 22 -5.86 -22.55 -9.21
N ASP A 23 -5.38 -21.67 -10.10
CA ASP A 23 -3.97 -21.62 -10.51
C ASP A 23 -3.12 -20.78 -9.55
N ILE A 24 -3.77 -20.10 -8.60
CA ILE A 24 -3.12 -19.24 -7.59
C ILE A 24 -2.51 -20.13 -6.51
N ASN A 25 -1.28 -20.58 -6.76
CA ASN A 25 -0.47 -21.35 -5.83
C ASN A 25 0.71 -20.50 -5.28
N VAL A 26 1.50 -21.08 -4.38
CA VAL A 26 2.63 -20.39 -3.74
C VAL A 26 3.65 -19.87 -4.78
N ARG A 27 3.95 -20.65 -5.83
CA ARG A 27 4.87 -20.26 -6.90
C ARG A 27 4.34 -19.05 -7.68
N ALA A 28 3.04 -19.05 -8.00
CA ALA A 28 2.41 -17.92 -8.70
C ALA A 28 2.53 -16.64 -7.86
N ILE A 29 2.34 -16.73 -6.55
CA ILE A 29 2.50 -15.61 -5.62
C ILE A 29 3.96 -15.15 -5.52
N GLU A 30 4.93 -16.06 -5.53
CA GLU A 30 6.36 -15.73 -5.55
C GLU A 30 6.79 -15.02 -6.85
N ILE A 31 6.26 -15.45 -7.99
CA ILE A 31 6.46 -14.79 -9.28
C ILE A 31 5.90 -13.37 -9.22
N TYR A 32 4.66 -13.22 -8.75
CA TYR A 32 4.04 -11.90 -8.60
C TYR A 32 4.89 -10.98 -7.71
N ILE A 33 5.35 -11.46 -6.54
CA ILE A 33 6.22 -10.66 -5.65
C ILE A 33 7.49 -10.22 -6.38
N THR A 34 8.09 -11.09 -7.18
CA THR A 34 9.30 -10.77 -7.96
C THR A 34 9.01 -9.68 -8.98
N GLU A 35 7.96 -9.83 -9.78
CA GLU A 35 7.53 -8.82 -10.77
C GLU A 35 7.27 -7.46 -10.13
N ARG A 36 6.56 -7.42 -8.99
CA ARG A 36 6.27 -6.17 -8.29
C ARG A 36 7.53 -5.50 -7.73
N ARG A 37 8.55 -6.29 -7.36
CA ARG A 37 9.85 -5.75 -6.92
C ARG A 37 10.66 -5.21 -8.08
N GLU A 38 10.60 -5.84 -9.26
CA GLU A 38 11.21 -5.32 -10.48
C GLU A 38 10.55 -4.01 -10.92
N GLU A 39 9.26 -3.83 -10.63
CA GLU A 39 8.55 -2.55 -10.76
C GLU A 39 8.83 -1.53 -9.62
N GLU A 40 9.84 -1.78 -8.78
CA GLU A 40 10.25 -0.92 -7.67
C GLU A 40 9.13 -0.62 -6.65
N LYS A 41 8.15 -1.53 -6.50
CA LYS A 41 7.08 -1.37 -5.50
C LYS A 41 7.61 -1.65 -4.10
N SER A 42 7.16 -0.83 -3.14
CA SER A 42 7.49 -1.04 -1.73
C SER A 42 6.90 -2.36 -1.22
N ASN A 43 7.60 -3.03 -0.29
CA ASN A 43 7.10 -4.24 0.35
C ASN A 43 5.72 -4.02 1.01
N ALA A 44 5.46 -2.81 1.54
CA ALA A 44 4.15 -2.47 2.11
C ALA A 44 3.05 -2.46 1.04
N THR A 45 3.31 -1.88 -0.14
CA THR A 45 2.38 -1.93 -1.28
C THR A 45 2.07 -3.37 -1.67
N ILE A 46 3.11 -4.20 -1.84
CA ILE A 46 2.96 -5.61 -2.21
C ILE A 46 2.17 -6.38 -1.15
N ASN A 47 2.46 -6.15 0.14
CA ASN A 47 1.71 -6.78 1.24
C ASN A 47 0.22 -6.40 1.20
N ARG A 48 -0.13 -5.14 0.91
CA ARG A 48 -1.54 -4.72 0.77
C ARG A 48 -2.23 -5.38 -0.43
N GLU A 49 -1.55 -5.50 -1.56
CA GLU A 49 -2.06 -6.22 -2.75
C GLU A 49 -2.32 -7.71 -2.39
N LEU A 50 -1.37 -8.36 -1.71
CA LEU A 50 -1.49 -9.74 -1.26
C LEU A 50 -2.55 -9.97 -0.18
N GLU A 51 -2.77 -9.00 0.71
CA GLU A 51 -3.87 -9.03 1.70
C GLU A 51 -5.24 -9.02 1.03
N LEU A 52 -5.43 -8.17 0.01
CA LEU A 52 -6.65 -8.13 -0.79
C LEU A 52 -6.89 -9.47 -1.51
N LEU A 53 -5.85 -10.00 -2.16
CA LEU A 53 -5.90 -11.31 -2.81
C LEU A 53 -6.29 -12.41 -1.81
N ARG A 54 -5.63 -12.44 -0.66
CA ARG A 54 -5.91 -13.42 0.41
C ARG A 54 -7.35 -13.30 0.91
N ARG A 55 -7.89 -12.08 1.02
CA ARG A 55 -9.28 -11.86 1.44
C ARG A 55 -10.26 -12.37 0.39
N ALA A 56 -9.99 -12.16 -0.89
CA ALA A 56 -10.81 -12.70 -1.99
C ALA A 56 -10.79 -14.23 -2.02
N LEU A 57 -9.62 -14.86 -1.87
CA LEU A 57 -9.48 -16.32 -1.84
C LEU A 57 -10.17 -16.95 -0.63
N ARG A 58 -10.07 -16.32 0.55
CA ARG A 58 -10.83 -16.74 1.74
C ARG A 58 -12.32 -16.72 1.49
N LEU A 59 -12.83 -15.64 0.91
CA LEU A 59 -14.26 -15.53 0.60
C LEU A 59 -14.74 -16.62 -0.38
N ALA A 60 -13.93 -16.97 -1.38
CA ALA A 60 -14.24 -18.05 -2.31
C ALA A 60 -14.17 -19.43 -1.64
N HIS A 61 -13.17 -19.67 -0.78
CA HIS A 61 -13.05 -20.89 0.01
C HIS A 61 -14.22 -21.08 0.97
N ASP A 62 -14.65 -20.02 1.68
CA ASP A 62 -15.78 -20.06 2.62
C ASP A 62 -17.10 -20.39 1.91
N ARG A 63 -17.21 -20.05 0.62
CA ARG A 63 -18.32 -20.44 -0.27
C ARG A 63 -18.12 -21.79 -0.96
N GLN A 64 -17.10 -22.56 -0.58
CA GLN A 64 -16.77 -23.87 -1.15
C GLN A 64 -16.47 -23.83 -2.66
N LEU A 65 -16.10 -22.66 -3.20
CA LEU A 65 -15.68 -22.50 -4.60
C LEU A 65 -14.21 -22.84 -4.80
N LEU A 66 -13.41 -22.84 -3.72
CA LEU A 66 -12.01 -23.23 -3.71
C LEU A 66 -11.76 -24.29 -2.64
N PRO A 67 -10.99 -25.34 -2.96
CA PRO A 67 -10.71 -26.43 -2.02
C PRO A 67 -9.68 -26.07 -0.94
N SER A 68 -8.81 -25.10 -1.20
CA SER A 68 -7.77 -24.66 -0.26
C SER A 68 -7.26 -23.26 -0.62
N ILE A 69 -6.49 -22.67 0.30
CA ILE A 69 -5.92 -21.33 0.14
C ILE A 69 -4.38 -21.45 0.25
N PRO A 70 -3.62 -20.88 -0.70
CA PRO A 70 -2.16 -20.87 -0.63
C PRO A 70 -1.65 -20.05 0.58
N LYS A 71 -0.56 -20.51 1.19
CA LYS A 71 0.08 -19.78 2.30
C LYS A 71 0.92 -18.63 1.75
N VAL A 72 0.49 -17.40 2.03
CA VAL A 72 1.24 -16.18 1.70
C VAL A 72 2.14 -15.78 2.86
N ARG A 73 3.44 -15.58 2.59
CA ARG A 73 4.39 -15.03 3.57
C ARG A 73 4.39 -13.51 3.45
N VAL A 74 4.32 -12.83 4.59
CA VAL A 74 4.40 -11.37 4.67
C VAL A 74 5.84 -10.94 4.41
N LEU A 75 6.03 -9.95 3.53
CA LEU A 75 7.35 -9.38 3.25
C LEU A 75 7.74 -8.42 4.38
N SER A 76 9.03 -8.38 4.72
CA SER A 76 9.53 -7.45 5.74
C SER A 76 9.33 -6.01 5.29
N GLU A 77 8.55 -5.24 6.05
CA GLU A 77 8.35 -3.81 5.81
C GLU A 77 9.38 -3.02 6.60
N ASN A 78 10.29 -2.32 5.91
CA ASN A 78 11.17 -1.35 6.55
C ASN A 78 10.54 0.05 6.47
N ASN A 79 9.28 0.15 6.94
CA ASN A 79 8.50 1.39 6.97
C ASN A 79 8.57 2.03 8.36
N THR A 80 9.78 2.34 8.80
CA THR A 80 9.93 3.27 9.92
C THR A 80 9.47 4.63 9.40
N ARG A 81 8.43 5.24 9.98
CA ARG A 81 8.09 6.64 9.67
C ARG A 81 9.32 7.49 10.03
N GLN A 82 9.94 8.07 9.01
CA GLN A 82 11.11 8.93 9.16
C GLN A 82 10.69 10.37 8.86
N GLY A 83 11.23 11.33 9.63
CA GLY A 83 10.92 12.76 9.47
C GLY A 83 9.83 13.27 10.41
N PHE A 84 10.01 13.09 11.72
CA PHE A 84 9.25 13.88 12.69
C PHE A 84 9.84 15.28 12.74
N PHE A 85 8.96 16.29 12.81
CA PHE A 85 9.38 17.66 13.07
C PHE A 85 9.75 17.80 14.55
N GLU A 86 10.91 18.37 14.83
CA GLU A 86 11.13 18.97 16.14
C GLU A 86 10.44 20.33 16.19
N ARG A 87 10.14 20.82 17.40
CA ARG A 87 9.43 22.10 17.58
C ARG A 87 10.06 23.28 16.80
N PRO A 88 11.40 23.41 16.69
CA PRO A 88 12.01 24.46 15.87
C PRO A 88 11.72 24.31 14.37
N ASP A 89 11.71 23.07 13.87
CA ASP A 89 11.45 22.78 12.45
C ASP A 89 9.99 23.11 12.10
N LEU A 90 9.05 22.83 13.02
CA LEU A 90 7.64 23.20 12.87
C LEU A 90 7.46 24.70 12.74
N GLU A 91 8.06 25.49 13.65
CA GLU A 91 7.87 26.95 13.66
C GLU A 91 8.47 27.61 12.41
N ALA A 92 9.55 27.04 11.85
CA ALA A 92 10.10 27.48 10.57
C ALA A 92 9.10 27.29 9.42
N VAL A 93 8.36 26.17 9.40
CA VAL A 93 7.29 25.93 8.42
C VAL A 93 6.10 26.86 8.66
N VAL A 94 5.68 27.04 9.91
CA VAL A 94 4.56 27.92 10.27
C VAL A 94 4.84 29.37 9.86
N ALA A 95 6.08 29.85 10.00
CA ALA A 95 6.46 31.18 9.56
C ALA A 95 6.30 31.37 8.04
N ALA A 96 6.56 30.34 7.24
CA ALA A 96 6.42 30.34 5.78
C ALA A 96 4.98 30.13 5.28
N LEU A 97 4.06 29.71 6.16
CA LEU A 97 2.66 29.45 5.80
C LEU A 97 1.80 30.72 5.80
N PRO A 98 0.76 30.79 4.95
CA PRO A 98 -0.30 31.79 5.05
C PRO A 98 -1.01 31.75 6.40
N ASP A 99 -1.47 32.91 6.90
CA ASP A 99 -2.04 33.04 8.25
C ASP A 99 -3.13 32.01 8.59
N TYR A 100 -4.02 31.71 7.64
CA TYR A 100 -5.12 30.78 7.85
C TYR A 100 -4.68 29.31 8.07
N LEU A 101 -3.44 28.94 7.73
CA LEU A 101 -2.89 27.60 7.97
C LEU A 101 -2.03 27.50 9.22
N ARG A 102 -1.55 28.62 9.76
CA ARG A 102 -0.58 28.63 10.86
C ARG A 102 -1.11 27.93 12.11
N ASP A 103 -2.32 28.28 12.52
CA ASP A 103 -2.94 27.69 13.72
C ASP A 103 -3.34 26.23 13.50
N PHE A 104 -3.80 25.89 12.29
CA PHE A 104 -4.12 24.52 11.93
C PHE A 104 -2.87 23.62 11.98
N THR A 105 -1.75 24.09 11.47
CA THR A 105 -0.48 23.35 11.49
C THR A 105 0.06 23.15 12.91
N ARG A 106 -0.03 24.16 13.78
CA ARG A 106 0.32 24.01 15.21
C ARG A 106 -0.58 23.02 15.94
N PHE A 107 -1.88 23.08 15.66
CA PHE A 107 -2.84 22.12 16.21
C PHE A 107 -2.51 20.68 15.80
N ALA A 108 -2.25 20.45 14.51
CA ALA A 108 -1.91 19.11 14.00
C ALA A 108 -0.66 18.54 14.69
N TYR A 109 0.37 19.36 14.87
CA TYR A 109 1.59 18.97 15.58
C TYR A 109 1.34 18.55 17.04
N LEU A 110 0.53 19.31 17.78
CA LEU A 110 0.24 19.03 19.19
C LEU A 110 -0.68 17.81 19.36
N ALA A 111 -1.61 17.60 18.42
CA ALA A 111 -2.57 16.50 18.46
C ALA A 111 -2.01 15.18 17.90
N GLY A 112 -0.85 15.21 17.23
CA GLY A 112 -0.23 14.04 16.62
C GLY A 112 -0.98 13.50 15.39
N CYS A 113 -1.72 14.37 14.70
CA CYS A 113 -2.51 14.05 13.50
C CYS A 113 -1.86 14.52 12.19
#